data_AF-M8D139-F1
#
_entry.id   AF-M8D139-F1
#
_cell.length_a   1.000
_cell.length_b   1.000
_cell.length_c   1.000
_cell.angle_alpha   90.00
_cell.angle_beta   90.00
_cell.angle_gamma   90.00
#
_symmetry.space_group_name_H-M   'P 1'
#
loop_
_entity.id
_entity.type
_entity.pdbx_description
1 polymer ?
#
loop_
_entity_poly.entity_id
_entity_poly.type
_entity_poly.pdbx_seq_one_letter_code
_entity_poly.pdbx_strand_id
1 'polypeptide(L)'
;MHNVLYRYHLRWSLAWRSFVAAQELGLANVTAIRTSTAPADFEHGANFAIISATANNGSFFAGKGMDITPFSLDTQMIWFRAHMQQLAQQNTGTNVLADALVALGEIGGNDYNFAFSSGMPRERVRAFVPAVVEKLAAAVEELIGMGARAFMVPGNLPFGCAPLYLRRFRSARAGDYDARTGCLAWFNRFAEYHNRVLTARLGALRLRHPDVTIVYADWYGAMMSIFQAPERLAVPSVYLCFFGNTVGEYRVTQGRAHVVMRLWP
;
A
#
# COMPACT_ATOMS: atom_id res chain seq x y z
N MET A 1 34.40 -5.28 -26.37
CA MET A 1 33.95 -5.98 -25.14
C MET A 1 33.50 -4.89 -24.17
N HIS A 2 32.20 -4.58 -24.15
CA HIS A 2 31.62 -3.64 -23.19
C HIS A 2 30.76 -4.45 -22.21
N ASN A 3 31.22 -4.52 -20.96
CA ASN A 3 30.44 -5.02 -19.84
C ASN A 3 29.32 -4.01 -19.56
N VAL A 4 28.08 -4.36 -19.91
CA VAL A 4 26.89 -3.62 -19.48
C VAL A 4 26.30 -4.40 -18.31
N LEU A 5 26.42 -3.84 -17.11
CA LEU A 5 25.72 -4.28 -15.91
C LEU A 5 24.23 -3.96 -16.08
N TYR A 6 23.39 -4.98 -16.24
CA TYR A 6 21.93 -4.83 -16.32
C TYR A 6 21.31 -4.94 -14.91
N ARG A 7 20.43 -4.01 -14.54
CA ARG A 7 19.78 -3.91 -13.22
C ARG A 7 18.28 -4.12 -13.40
N TYR A 8 17.78 -5.32 -13.09
CA TYR A 8 16.34 -5.62 -13.11
C TYR A 8 15.68 -5.14 -11.81
N HIS A 9 14.54 -4.44 -11.89
CA HIS A 9 13.87 -3.86 -10.71
C HIS A 9 12.36 -4.12 -10.71
N LEU A 10 11.88 -5.19 -10.06
CA LEU A 10 10.46 -5.55 -10.00
C LEU A 10 9.72 -4.86 -8.83
N ARG A 11 8.93 -3.81 -9.10
CA ARG A 11 8.25 -3.03 -8.04
C ARG A 11 6.73 -3.16 -8.06
N TRP A 12 6.13 -3.40 -6.90
CA TRP A 12 4.67 -3.31 -6.72
C TRP A 12 4.30 -2.00 -6.04
N SER A 13 3.47 -1.19 -6.69
CA SER A 13 2.82 -0.06 -6.03
C SER A 13 1.61 0.43 -6.84
N LEU A 14 0.62 0.99 -6.13
CA LEU A 14 -0.57 1.64 -6.70
C LEU A 14 -0.21 2.49 -7.93
N ALA A 15 -1.00 2.37 -9.01
CA ALA A 15 -0.69 2.85 -10.36
C ALA A 15 -0.20 4.31 -10.49
N TRP A 16 -0.46 5.19 -9.52
CA TRP A 16 0.05 6.56 -9.50
C TRP A 16 1.36 6.74 -8.71
N ARG A 17 1.60 5.95 -7.65
CA ARG A 17 2.75 6.11 -6.75
C ARG A 17 4.03 5.46 -7.26
N SER A 18 3.92 4.57 -8.25
CA SER A 18 5.07 3.87 -8.84
C SER A 18 6.01 4.83 -9.59
N PHE A 19 5.46 5.89 -10.18
CA PHE A 19 6.24 6.89 -10.93
C PHE A 19 7.12 7.74 -10.00
N VAL A 20 6.55 8.24 -8.91
CA VAL A 20 7.26 9.13 -7.98
C VAL A 20 8.31 8.38 -7.16
N ALA A 21 8.01 7.17 -6.69
CA ALA A 21 8.96 6.38 -5.90
C ALA A 21 10.14 5.83 -6.73
N ALA A 22 10.01 5.72 -8.06
CA ALA A 22 11.10 5.27 -8.93
C ALA A 22 12.15 6.38 -9.10
N GLN A 23 11.72 7.59 -9.45
CA GLN A 23 12.62 8.73 -9.68
C GLN A 23 13.37 9.15 -8.41
N GLU A 24 12.71 9.16 -7.24
CA GLU A 24 13.33 9.49 -5.95
C GLU A 24 14.39 8.47 -5.49
N LEU A 25 14.33 7.25 -6.02
CA LEU A 25 15.33 6.20 -5.77
C LEU A 25 16.34 6.06 -6.92
N GLY A 26 16.34 7.00 -7.88
CA GLY A 26 17.21 6.99 -9.05
C GLY A 26 16.94 5.85 -10.03
N LEU A 27 15.72 5.29 -10.04
CA LEU A 27 15.34 4.16 -10.89
C LEU A 27 14.44 4.61 -12.06
N ALA A 28 14.53 3.88 -13.18
CA ALA A 28 13.67 4.05 -14.34
C ALA A 28 12.20 3.70 -14.04
N ASN A 29 11.27 4.25 -14.83
CA ASN A 29 9.85 3.96 -14.71
C ASN A 29 9.53 2.48 -14.99
N VAL A 30 8.55 1.94 -14.27
CA VAL A 30 8.11 0.53 -14.39
C VAL A 30 6.85 0.39 -15.24
N THR A 31 6.78 -0.66 -16.05
CA THR A 31 5.65 -0.95 -16.94
C THR A 31 4.56 -1.73 -16.22
N ALA A 32 3.29 -1.36 -16.39
CA ALA A 32 2.18 -2.13 -15.84
C ALA A 32 1.96 -3.44 -16.61
N ILE A 33 1.74 -4.57 -15.93
CA ILE A 33 1.57 -5.87 -16.60
C ILE A 33 0.29 -5.93 -17.45
N ARG A 34 -0.67 -5.05 -17.20
CA ARG A 34 -1.91 -4.95 -17.99
C ARG A 34 -1.76 -4.15 -19.29
N THR A 35 -0.61 -3.52 -19.52
CA THR A 35 -0.37 -2.71 -20.73
C THR A 35 0.47 -3.41 -21.78
N SER A 36 1.21 -4.48 -21.45
CA SER A 36 1.93 -5.30 -22.43
C SER A 36 2.30 -6.69 -21.87
N THR A 37 2.71 -7.61 -22.75
CA THR A 37 3.20 -8.95 -22.42
C THR A 37 4.58 -9.26 -23.01
N ALA A 38 5.18 -8.34 -23.76
CA ALA A 38 6.49 -8.58 -24.37
C ALA A 38 7.63 -8.41 -23.32
N PRO A 39 8.63 -9.29 -23.29
CA PRO A 39 9.70 -9.26 -22.27
C PRO A 39 10.52 -7.97 -22.27
N ALA A 40 10.73 -7.39 -23.46
CA ALA A 40 11.45 -6.12 -23.65
C ALA A 40 10.75 -4.94 -22.94
N ASP A 41 9.43 -5.01 -22.74
CA ASP A 41 8.68 -3.94 -22.08
C ASP A 41 8.88 -3.93 -20.56
N PHE A 42 9.57 -4.94 -20.02
CA PHE A 42 9.84 -5.11 -18.58
C PHE A 42 11.33 -5.02 -18.23
N GLU A 43 12.17 -4.53 -19.13
CA GLU A 43 13.61 -4.33 -18.89
C GLU A 43 13.90 -3.49 -17.63
N HIS A 44 13.00 -2.57 -17.29
CA HIS A 44 13.12 -1.70 -16.11
C HIS A 44 12.28 -2.15 -14.92
N GLY A 45 11.51 -3.23 -15.05
CA GLY A 45 10.60 -3.73 -14.03
C GLY A 45 9.17 -3.94 -14.51
N ALA A 46 8.41 -4.65 -13.68
CA ALA A 46 6.99 -4.89 -13.89
C ALA A 46 6.17 -4.48 -12.66
N ASN A 47 5.02 -3.85 -12.91
CA ASN A 47 4.05 -3.47 -11.89
C ASN A 47 2.76 -4.28 -12.04
N PHE A 48 2.47 -5.07 -11.02
CA PHE A 48 1.31 -5.95 -10.94
C PHE A 48 0.20 -5.38 -10.04
N ALA A 49 0.43 -4.22 -9.42
CA ALA A 49 -0.53 -3.63 -8.48
C ALA A 49 -1.83 -3.23 -9.16
N ILE A 50 -2.94 -3.58 -8.52
CA ILE A 50 -4.29 -3.21 -8.95
C ILE A 50 -4.89 -2.26 -7.92
N ILE A 51 -5.52 -1.20 -8.40
CA ILE A 51 -6.30 -0.31 -7.54
C ILE A 51 -7.38 -1.13 -6.81
N SER A 52 -7.62 -0.82 -5.53
CA SER A 52 -8.61 -1.53 -4.72
C SER A 52 -8.29 -3.00 -4.42
N ALA A 53 -7.08 -3.47 -4.70
CA ALA A 53 -6.64 -4.80 -4.32
C ALA A 53 -6.61 -5.00 -2.80
N THR A 54 -6.91 -6.22 -2.38
CA THR A 54 -6.88 -6.69 -0.99
C THR A 54 -5.75 -7.68 -0.77
N ALA A 55 -5.27 -7.83 0.46
CA ALA A 55 -4.35 -8.93 0.79
C ALA A 55 -5.08 -10.28 0.66
N ASN A 56 -6.26 -10.40 1.26
CA ASN A 56 -7.02 -11.65 1.25
C ASN A 56 -7.96 -11.75 0.03
N ASN A 57 -8.34 -12.98 -0.33
CA ASN A 57 -9.21 -13.28 -1.47
C ASN A 57 -10.70 -13.28 -1.10
N GLY A 58 -11.56 -13.53 -2.10
CA GLY A 58 -13.02 -13.53 -1.90
C GLY A 58 -13.52 -14.54 -0.86
N SER A 59 -12.88 -15.70 -0.73
CA SER A 59 -13.25 -16.71 0.27
C SER A 59 -13.08 -16.21 1.71
N PHE A 60 -12.04 -15.40 1.97
CA PHE A 60 -11.87 -14.76 3.26
C PHE A 60 -13.04 -13.83 3.58
N PHE A 61 -13.46 -12.98 2.63
CA PHE A 61 -14.57 -12.05 2.83
C PHE A 61 -15.93 -12.77 2.95
N ALA A 62 -16.16 -13.81 2.13
CA ALA A 62 -17.35 -14.66 2.22
C ALA A 62 -17.47 -15.29 3.62
N GLY A 63 -16.37 -15.78 4.18
CA GLY A 63 -16.30 -16.30 5.56
C GLY A 63 -16.58 -15.25 6.66
N LYS A 64 -16.63 -13.96 6.32
CA LYS A 64 -17.02 -12.85 7.20
C LYS A 64 -18.41 -12.30 6.87
N GLY A 65 -19.17 -12.97 6.01
CA GLY A 65 -20.50 -12.54 5.57
C GLY A 65 -20.46 -11.36 4.60
N MET A 66 -19.38 -11.21 3.84
CA MET A 66 -19.20 -10.13 2.87
C MET A 66 -19.10 -10.70 1.45
N ASP A 67 -19.85 -10.12 0.51
CA ASP A 67 -19.79 -10.47 -0.91
C ASP A 67 -18.80 -9.54 -1.64
N ILE A 68 -17.53 -9.93 -1.65
CA ILE A 68 -16.45 -9.19 -2.30
C ILE A 68 -15.64 -10.16 -3.14
N THR A 69 -15.44 -9.81 -4.41
CA THR A 69 -14.58 -10.55 -5.35
C THR A 69 -13.41 -9.67 -5.78
N PRO A 70 -12.33 -9.58 -4.99
CA PRO A 70 -11.25 -8.65 -5.24
C PRO A 70 -10.17 -9.24 -6.16
N PHE A 71 -9.46 -8.36 -6.89
CA PHE A 71 -8.14 -8.68 -7.46
C PHE A 71 -7.09 -8.70 -6.33
N SER A 72 -7.14 -9.76 -5.52
CA SER A 72 -6.35 -9.91 -4.30
C SER A 72 -4.85 -10.06 -4.57
N LEU A 73 -4.06 -10.07 -3.49
CA LEU A 73 -2.63 -10.39 -3.53
C LEU A 73 -2.39 -11.79 -4.11
N ASP A 74 -3.31 -12.76 -3.89
CA ASP A 74 -3.22 -14.08 -4.52
C ASP A 74 -3.28 -14.00 -6.04
N THR A 75 -4.22 -13.22 -6.56
CA THR A 75 -4.40 -13.01 -8.01
C THR A 75 -3.16 -12.36 -8.63
N GLN A 76 -2.65 -11.37 -7.91
CA GLN A 76 -1.42 -10.67 -8.23
C GLN A 76 -0.20 -11.61 -8.26
N MET A 77 -0.04 -12.46 -7.25
CA MET A 77 1.04 -13.46 -7.17
C MET A 77 0.92 -14.52 -8.27
N ILE A 78 -0.29 -14.91 -8.68
CA ILE A 78 -0.51 -15.79 -9.84
C ILE A 78 0.05 -15.16 -11.12
N TRP A 79 -0.29 -13.89 -11.38
CA TRP A 79 0.23 -13.18 -12.56
C TRP A 79 1.74 -13.02 -12.51
N PHE A 80 2.28 -12.70 -11.33
CA PHE A 80 3.72 -12.61 -11.14
C PHE A 80 4.42 -13.93 -11.44
N ARG A 81 3.92 -15.05 -10.91
CA ARG A 81 4.49 -16.39 -11.20
C ARG A 81 4.44 -16.72 -12.69
N ALA A 82 3.32 -16.46 -13.35
CA ALA A 82 3.19 -16.68 -14.79
C ALA A 82 4.22 -15.86 -15.58
N HIS A 83 4.42 -14.60 -15.21
CA HIS A 83 5.41 -13.73 -15.82
C HIS A 83 6.85 -14.24 -15.58
N MET A 84 7.18 -14.65 -14.35
CA MET A 84 8.49 -15.21 -14.04
C MET A 84 8.77 -16.50 -14.80
N GLN A 85 7.75 -17.35 -15.02
CA GLN A 85 7.87 -18.55 -15.85
C GLN A 85 8.15 -18.21 -17.31
N GLN A 86 7.50 -17.18 -17.87
CA GLN A 86 7.75 -16.72 -19.24
C GLN A 86 9.20 -16.21 -19.39
N LEU A 87 9.67 -15.40 -18.43
CA LEU A 87 11.06 -14.92 -18.44
C LEU A 87 12.07 -16.06 -18.33
N ALA A 88 11.80 -17.07 -17.49
CA ALA A 88 12.68 -18.23 -17.35
C ALA A 88 12.75 -19.09 -18.63
N GLN A 89 11.69 -19.13 -19.44
CA GLN A 89 11.70 -19.82 -20.73
C GLN A 89 12.51 -19.07 -21.80
N GLN A 90 12.71 -17.77 -21.63
CA GLN A 90 13.40 -16.89 -22.58
C GLN A 90 14.87 -16.63 -22.20
N ASN A 91 15.19 -16.69 -20.90
CA ASN A 91 16.53 -16.44 -20.36
C ASN A 91 17.15 -17.72 -19.77
N THR A 92 18.40 -18.01 -20.16
CA THR A 92 19.17 -19.22 -19.83
C THR A 92 19.77 -19.24 -18.41
N GLY A 93 18.98 -18.93 -17.37
CA GLY A 93 19.33 -19.34 -15.99
C GLY A 93 19.78 -18.25 -15.01
N THR A 94 19.61 -16.96 -15.31
CA THR A 94 19.84 -15.88 -14.33
C THR A 94 18.63 -15.68 -13.42
N ASN A 95 18.84 -15.74 -12.09
CA ASN A 95 17.81 -15.38 -11.12
C ASN A 95 17.60 -13.86 -11.10
N VAL A 96 16.69 -13.37 -11.94
CA VAL A 96 16.34 -11.95 -12.10
C VAL A 96 15.89 -11.30 -10.78
N LEU A 97 15.38 -12.09 -9.83
CA LEU A 97 14.87 -11.58 -8.55
C LEU A 97 15.96 -11.28 -7.53
N ALA A 98 17.14 -11.89 -7.66
CA ALA A 98 18.23 -11.68 -6.71
C ALA A 98 18.68 -10.21 -6.66
N ASP A 99 18.69 -9.54 -7.82
CA ASP A 99 19.11 -8.14 -7.97
C ASP A 99 17.94 -7.14 -7.96
N ALA A 100 16.70 -7.64 -7.86
CA ALA A 100 15.50 -6.83 -7.87
C ALA A 100 15.12 -6.34 -6.47
N LEU A 101 14.64 -5.09 -6.40
CA LEU A 101 13.92 -4.59 -5.23
C LEU A 101 12.44 -4.90 -5.37
N VAL A 102 11.93 -5.80 -4.54
CA VAL A 102 10.50 -6.12 -4.44
C VAL A 102 9.81 -5.20 -3.43
N ALA A 103 9.17 -4.15 -3.93
CA ALA A 103 8.28 -3.34 -3.10
C ALA A 103 6.90 -4.02 -3.02
N LEU A 104 6.33 -4.22 -1.83
CA LEU A 104 4.90 -4.49 -1.66
C LEU A 104 4.18 -3.13 -1.58
N GLY A 105 3.01 -2.99 -2.21
CA GLY A 105 2.20 -1.77 -2.04
C GLY A 105 1.57 -1.67 -0.64
N GLU A 106 0.73 -0.65 -0.41
CA GLU A 106 -0.18 -0.58 0.77
C GLU A 106 -1.32 -1.62 0.64
N ILE A 107 -0.93 -2.88 0.48
CA ILE A 107 -1.82 -4.02 0.33
C ILE A 107 -2.28 -4.46 1.73
N GLY A 108 -3.57 -4.75 1.88
CA GLY A 108 -4.18 -5.01 3.20
C GLY A 108 -5.03 -3.85 3.73
N GLY A 109 -4.76 -2.61 3.31
CA GLY A 109 -5.60 -1.46 3.68
C GLY A 109 -7.05 -1.60 3.20
N ASN A 110 -7.24 -2.14 1.98
CA ASN A 110 -8.58 -2.33 1.41
C ASN A 110 -9.39 -3.45 2.08
N ASP A 111 -8.73 -4.44 2.70
CA ASP A 111 -9.41 -5.46 3.50
C ASP A 111 -10.21 -4.81 4.63
N TYR A 112 -9.67 -3.73 5.20
CA TYR A 112 -10.34 -2.95 6.24
C TYR A 112 -11.30 -1.91 5.65
N ASN A 113 -10.88 -1.18 4.59
CA ASN A 113 -11.71 -0.13 3.98
C ASN A 113 -13.07 -0.68 3.53
N PHE A 114 -13.09 -1.86 2.91
CA PHE A 114 -14.35 -2.47 2.46
C PHE A 114 -15.22 -2.91 3.63
N ALA A 115 -14.63 -3.51 4.67
CA ALA A 115 -15.37 -3.92 5.86
C ALA A 115 -15.93 -2.71 6.64
N PHE A 116 -15.15 -1.65 6.80
CA PHE A 116 -15.65 -0.41 7.40
C PHE A 116 -16.75 0.24 6.55
N SER A 117 -16.63 0.19 5.22
CA SER A 117 -17.62 0.76 4.30
C SER A 117 -18.95 0.01 4.32
N SER A 118 -18.92 -1.31 4.54
CA SER A 118 -20.13 -2.14 4.73
C SER A 118 -20.79 -1.95 6.11
N GLY A 119 -20.22 -1.10 6.97
CA GLY A 119 -20.74 -0.86 8.32
C GLY A 119 -20.38 -1.94 9.33
N MET A 120 -19.39 -2.80 9.01
CA MET A 120 -18.94 -3.82 9.96
C MET A 120 -18.45 -3.18 11.27
N PRO A 121 -18.85 -3.73 12.44
CA PRO A 121 -18.37 -3.23 13.72
C PRO A 121 -16.85 -3.21 13.81
N ARG A 122 -16.33 -2.10 14.35
CA ARG A 122 -14.91 -1.80 14.54
C ARG A 122 -14.07 -2.98 15.06
N GLU A 123 -14.53 -3.66 16.10
CA GLU A 123 -13.83 -4.80 16.69
C GLU A 123 -13.81 -6.04 15.78
N ARG A 124 -14.85 -6.25 14.96
CA ARG A 124 -14.85 -7.33 13.97
C ARG A 124 -13.81 -7.07 12.88
N VAL A 125 -13.69 -5.82 12.41
CA VAL A 125 -12.66 -5.44 11.44
C VAL A 125 -11.25 -5.55 12.05
N ARG A 126 -11.09 -5.19 13.33
CA ARG A 126 -9.82 -5.35 14.05
C ARG A 126 -9.35 -6.80 14.12
N ALA A 127 -10.28 -7.76 14.19
CA ALA A 127 -9.96 -9.18 14.13
C ALA A 127 -9.40 -9.64 12.77
N PHE A 128 -9.47 -8.82 11.71
CA PHE A 128 -8.89 -9.16 10.41
C PHE A 128 -7.37 -8.97 10.39
N VAL A 129 -6.83 -8.12 11.28
CA VAL A 129 -5.43 -7.70 11.25
C VAL A 129 -4.43 -8.87 11.20
N PRO A 130 -4.53 -9.90 12.06
CA PRO A 130 -3.60 -11.03 12.00
C PRO A 130 -3.62 -11.75 10.66
N ALA A 131 -4.81 -11.99 10.08
CA ALA A 131 -4.94 -12.69 8.80
C ALA A 131 -4.37 -11.86 7.64
N VAL A 132 -4.63 -10.55 7.62
CA VAL A 132 -4.04 -9.64 6.63
C VAL A 132 -2.52 -9.63 6.72
N VAL A 133 -1.95 -9.45 7.92
CA VAL A 133 -0.49 -9.42 8.11
C VAL A 133 0.13 -10.76 7.72
N GLU A 134 -0.50 -11.88 8.06
CA GLU A 134 0.02 -13.20 7.68
C GLU A 134 0.02 -13.39 6.16
N LYS A 135 -1.00 -12.87 5.47
CA LYS A 135 -1.05 -12.91 4.00
C LYS A 135 0.10 -12.14 3.35
N LEU A 136 0.47 -10.98 3.91
CA LEU A 136 1.64 -10.22 3.47
C LEU A 136 2.94 -10.98 3.76
N ALA A 137 3.06 -11.56 4.95
CA ALA A 137 4.24 -12.33 5.33
C ALA A 137 4.44 -13.56 4.45
N ALA A 138 3.38 -14.31 4.17
CA ALA A 138 3.40 -15.47 3.30
C ALA A 138 3.81 -15.10 1.86
N ALA A 139 3.34 -13.97 1.34
CA ALA A 139 3.78 -13.49 0.02
C ALA A 139 5.28 -13.15 0.00
N VAL A 140 5.80 -12.51 1.06
CA VAL A 140 7.25 -12.25 1.20
C VAL A 140 8.02 -13.58 1.25
N GLU A 141 7.58 -14.56 2.04
CA GLU A 141 8.23 -15.88 2.10
C GLU A 141 8.23 -16.60 0.75
N GLU A 142 7.10 -16.58 0.02
CA GLU A 142 7.00 -17.16 -1.32
C GLU A 142 8.01 -16.50 -2.28
N LEU A 143 8.07 -15.17 -2.28
CA LEU A 143 8.99 -14.41 -3.12
C LEU A 143 10.47 -14.66 -2.75
N ILE A 144 10.78 -14.85 -1.47
CA ILE A 144 12.12 -15.28 -1.03
C ILE A 144 12.46 -16.66 -1.62
N GLY A 145 11.51 -17.60 -1.56
CA GLY A 145 11.63 -18.93 -2.14
C GLY A 145 11.79 -18.92 -3.66
N MET A 146 11.23 -17.91 -4.34
CA MET A 146 11.43 -17.65 -5.77
C MET A 146 12.78 -16.99 -6.09
N GLY A 147 13.54 -16.57 -5.09
CA GLY A 147 14.89 -16.02 -5.29
C GLY A 147 15.04 -14.52 -5.05
N ALA A 148 14.00 -13.82 -4.59
CA ALA A 148 14.09 -12.40 -4.24
C ALA A 148 14.90 -12.19 -2.96
N ARG A 149 15.69 -11.10 -2.91
CA ARG A 149 16.62 -10.82 -1.80
C ARG A 149 16.46 -9.44 -1.17
N ALA A 150 15.75 -8.51 -1.82
CA ALA A 150 15.51 -7.16 -1.28
C ALA A 150 14.02 -6.83 -1.31
N PHE A 151 13.47 -6.46 -0.14
CA PHE A 151 12.05 -6.17 0.04
C PHE A 151 11.84 -4.80 0.69
N MET A 152 10.83 -4.07 0.21
CA MET A 152 10.26 -2.91 0.90
C MET A 152 8.79 -3.20 1.20
N VAL A 153 8.42 -3.22 2.48
CA VAL A 153 7.04 -3.49 2.91
C VAL A 153 6.53 -2.27 3.69
N PRO A 154 5.62 -1.47 3.13
CA PRO A 154 5.06 -0.33 3.81
C PRO A 154 3.97 -0.75 4.81
N GLY A 155 3.83 0.06 5.87
CA GLY A 155 2.64 0.03 6.71
C GLY A 155 1.46 0.78 6.09
N ASN A 156 0.29 0.66 6.72
CA ASN A 156 -0.88 1.45 6.38
C ASN A 156 -0.70 2.92 6.75
N LEU A 157 -1.32 3.78 5.95
CA LEU A 157 -1.43 5.22 6.19
C LEU A 157 -2.34 5.56 7.39
N PRO A 158 -2.27 6.79 7.94
CA PRO A 158 -3.19 7.22 8.99
C PRO A 158 -4.61 7.39 8.46
N PHE A 159 -5.41 6.32 8.51
CA PHE A 159 -6.77 6.29 7.98
C PHE A 159 -7.67 7.40 8.54
N GLY A 160 -7.54 7.72 9.83
CA GLY A 160 -8.36 8.75 10.47
C GLY A 160 -8.12 10.15 9.94
N CYS A 161 -7.00 10.38 9.25
CA CYS A 161 -6.70 11.63 8.58
C CYS A 161 -7.17 11.68 7.12
N ALA A 162 -7.62 10.56 6.54
CA ALA A 162 -8.13 10.56 5.18
C ALA A 162 -9.47 11.32 5.10
N PRO A 163 -9.67 12.23 4.13
CA PRO A 163 -10.90 13.01 4.01
C PRO A 163 -12.14 12.13 3.81
N LEU A 164 -12.00 10.97 3.15
CA LEU A 164 -13.09 10.00 3.03
C LEU A 164 -13.53 9.45 4.40
N TYR A 165 -12.58 9.15 5.29
CA TYR A 165 -12.85 8.69 6.65
C TYR A 165 -13.46 9.80 7.51
N LEU A 166 -12.91 11.01 7.46
CA LEU A 166 -13.45 12.19 8.17
C LEU A 166 -14.90 12.48 7.79
N ARG A 167 -15.26 12.30 6.51
CA ARG A 167 -16.62 12.45 6.02
C ARG A 167 -17.53 11.29 6.46
N ARG A 168 -17.09 10.05 6.23
CA ARG A 168 -17.94 8.85 6.40
C ARG A 168 -18.18 8.47 7.87
N PHE A 169 -17.20 8.72 8.73
CA PHE A 169 -17.23 8.37 10.15
C PHE A 169 -17.20 9.59 11.05
N ARG A 170 -17.75 10.71 10.55
CA ARG A 170 -17.89 11.95 11.31
C ARG A 170 -18.59 11.67 12.63
N SER A 171 -18.05 12.23 13.70
CA SER A 171 -18.62 12.19 15.03
C SER A 171 -19.04 13.58 15.50
N ALA A 172 -20.08 13.66 16.31
CA ALA A 172 -20.45 14.87 17.03
C ALA A 172 -19.58 15.10 18.28
N ARG A 173 -18.87 14.07 18.76
CA ARG A 173 -18.05 14.15 19.96
C ARG A 173 -16.66 14.65 19.60
N ALA A 174 -16.29 15.81 20.13
CA ALA A 174 -14.95 16.38 19.93
C ALA A 174 -13.83 15.43 20.35
N GLY A 175 -14.03 14.64 21.41
CA GLY A 175 -13.07 13.66 21.91
C GLY A 175 -12.77 12.47 20.99
N ASP A 176 -13.54 12.28 19.90
CA ASP A 176 -13.23 11.26 18.89
C ASP A 176 -12.12 11.69 17.92
N TYR A 177 -11.76 12.98 17.95
CA TYR A 177 -10.76 13.59 17.10
C TYR A 177 -9.49 13.89 17.90
N ASP A 178 -8.34 13.71 17.25
CA ASP A 178 -7.08 14.20 17.77
C ASP A 178 -7.06 15.73 17.72
N ALA A 179 -6.78 16.37 18.86
CA ALA A 179 -6.88 17.82 19.00
C ALA A 179 -5.86 18.60 18.14
N ARG A 180 -4.72 17.97 17.80
CA ARG A 180 -3.65 18.60 17.05
C ARG A 180 -3.87 18.51 15.54
N THR A 181 -4.35 17.36 15.07
CA THR A 181 -4.44 17.03 13.65
C THR A 181 -5.87 17.05 13.11
N GLY A 182 -6.88 17.02 13.98
CA GLY A 182 -8.28 16.89 13.58
C GLY A 182 -8.64 15.51 13.00
N CYS A 183 -7.74 14.54 13.09
CA CYS A 183 -7.95 13.19 12.57
C CYS A 183 -8.79 12.33 13.52
N LEU A 184 -9.53 11.36 12.98
CA LEU A 184 -10.27 10.40 13.82
C LEU A 184 -9.33 9.45 14.57
N ALA A 185 -9.26 9.60 15.89
CA ALA A 185 -8.24 8.98 16.71
C ALA A 185 -8.33 7.44 16.72
N TRP A 186 -9.56 6.88 16.68
CA TRP A 186 -9.75 5.42 16.67
C TRP A 186 -9.16 4.77 15.40
N PHE A 187 -9.36 5.38 14.23
CA PHE A 187 -8.87 4.83 12.96
C PHE A 187 -7.35 4.96 12.82
N ASN A 188 -6.75 6.02 13.37
CA ASN A 188 -5.29 6.12 13.44
C ASN A 188 -4.71 5.04 14.37
N ARG A 189 -5.28 4.84 15.57
CA ARG A 189 -4.87 3.74 16.46
C ARG A 189 -5.03 2.35 15.83
N PHE A 190 -6.04 2.19 14.99
CA PHE A 190 -6.22 0.96 14.22
C PHE A 190 -5.08 0.75 13.21
N ALA A 191 -4.70 1.79 12.45
CA ALA A 191 -3.59 1.72 11.51
C ALA A 191 -2.25 1.45 12.25
N GLU A 192 -2.01 2.11 13.37
CA GLU A 192 -0.85 1.87 14.25
C GLU A 192 -0.81 0.43 14.76
N TYR A 193 -1.97 -0.13 15.14
CA TYR A 193 -2.08 -1.53 15.55
C TYR A 193 -1.69 -2.49 14.43
N HIS A 194 -2.22 -2.30 13.21
CA HIS A 194 -1.79 -3.07 12.04
C HIS A 194 -0.27 -2.97 11.83
N ASN A 195 0.25 -1.74 11.82
CA ASN A 195 1.66 -1.48 11.56
C ASN A 195 2.57 -2.17 12.59
N ARG A 196 2.21 -2.14 13.87
CA ARG A 196 2.96 -2.85 14.92
C ARG A 196 2.96 -4.36 14.72
N VAL A 197 1.81 -4.96 14.36
CA VAL A 197 1.71 -6.41 14.09
C VAL A 197 2.55 -6.77 12.87
N LEU A 198 2.49 -5.95 11.81
CA LEU A 198 3.30 -6.12 10.60
C LEU A 198 4.80 -6.03 10.90
N THR A 199 5.25 -4.98 11.58
CA THR A 199 6.67 -4.80 11.92
C THR A 199 7.22 -5.98 12.74
N ALA A 200 6.44 -6.48 13.71
CA ALA A 200 6.81 -7.67 14.48
C ALA A 200 6.95 -8.91 13.57
N ARG A 201 5.99 -9.14 12.67
CA ARG A 201 6.04 -10.28 11.74
C ARG A 201 7.19 -10.18 10.74
N LEU A 202 7.48 -8.99 10.22
CA LEU A 202 8.67 -8.73 9.38
C LEU A 202 9.97 -8.94 10.17
N GLY A 203 10.00 -8.62 11.47
CA GLY A 203 11.11 -8.94 12.36
C GLY A 203 11.37 -10.45 12.44
N ALA A 204 10.32 -11.25 12.60
CA ALA A 204 10.43 -12.71 12.58
C ALA A 204 10.92 -13.26 11.23
N LEU A 205 10.51 -12.64 10.11
CA LEU A 205 10.99 -13.00 8.78
C LEU A 205 12.50 -12.75 8.62
N ARG A 206 13.00 -11.58 9.06
CA ARG A 206 14.43 -11.25 9.02
C ARG A 206 15.28 -12.26 9.80
N LEU A 207 14.79 -12.72 10.96
CA LEU A 207 15.49 -13.74 11.75
C LEU A 207 15.57 -15.08 11.04
N ARG A 208 14.54 -15.44 10.25
CA ARG A 208 14.50 -16.71 9.51
C ARG A 208 15.28 -16.67 8.20
N HIS A 209 15.43 -15.49 7.61
CA HIS A 209 16.09 -15.26 6.33
C HIS A 209 17.17 -14.18 6.47
N PRO A 210 18.29 -14.48 7.16
CA PRO A 210 19.35 -13.50 7.43
C PRO A 210 20.09 -13.02 6.18
N ASP A 211 19.98 -13.77 5.07
CA ASP A 211 20.52 -13.42 3.75
C ASP A 211 19.61 -12.49 2.93
N VAL A 212 18.43 -12.14 3.46
CA VAL A 212 17.43 -11.31 2.79
C VAL A 212 17.29 -9.96 3.49
N THR A 213 17.38 -8.89 2.72
CA THR A 213 17.09 -7.54 3.20
C THR A 213 15.59 -7.27 3.15
N ILE A 214 14.95 -7.11 4.31
CA ILE A 214 13.53 -6.75 4.41
C ILE A 214 13.44 -5.40 5.12
N VAL A 215 12.97 -4.36 4.44
CA VAL A 215 12.81 -3.01 5.00
C VAL A 215 11.34 -2.74 5.27
N TYR A 216 11.03 -2.21 6.46
CA TYR A 216 9.72 -1.66 6.76
C TYR A 216 9.72 -0.18 6.34
N ALA A 217 8.75 0.23 5.54
CA ALA A 217 8.58 1.63 5.18
C ALA A 217 7.48 2.28 6.05
N ASP A 218 7.89 3.22 6.90
CA ASP A 218 6.99 3.94 7.82
C ASP A 218 6.20 5.04 7.10
N TRP A 219 5.25 4.63 6.27
CA TRP A 219 4.34 5.53 5.59
C TRP A 219 3.42 6.27 6.55
N TYR A 220 3.10 5.65 7.69
CA TYR A 220 2.28 6.28 8.71
C TYR A 220 2.98 7.50 9.28
N GLY A 221 4.20 7.34 9.79
CA GLY A 221 4.99 8.43 10.37
C GLY A 221 5.30 9.51 9.35
N ALA A 222 5.67 9.13 8.13
CA ALA A 222 5.90 10.06 7.03
C ALA A 222 4.66 10.93 6.77
N MET A 223 3.48 10.32 6.61
CA MET A 223 2.24 11.05 6.35
C MET A 223 1.77 11.86 7.58
N MET A 224 1.93 11.31 8.78
CA MET A 224 1.55 11.99 10.01
C MET A 224 2.37 13.26 10.25
N SER A 225 3.65 13.26 9.85
CA SER A 225 4.50 14.46 9.93
C SER A 225 3.92 15.64 9.14
N ILE A 226 3.26 15.36 8.01
CA ILE A 226 2.58 16.35 7.17
C ILE A 226 1.35 16.91 7.89
N PHE A 227 0.50 16.03 8.45
CA PHE A 227 -0.70 16.46 9.19
C PHE A 227 -0.37 17.24 10.47
N GLN A 228 0.77 16.96 11.08
CA GLN A 228 1.22 17.64 12.29
C GLN A 228 1.89 19.00 12.06
N ALA A 229 2.32 19.27 10.82
CA ALA A 229 3.02 20.50 10.45
C ALA A 229 2.70 20.91 8.99
N PRO A 230 1.42 21.17 8.66
CA PRO A 230 1.00 21.47 7.28
C PRO A 230 1.64 22.74 6.72
N GLU A 231 2.04 23.69 7.57
CA GLU A 231 2.67 24.95 7.17
C GLU A 231 4.14 24.79 6.72
N ARG A 232 4.83 23.71 7.13
CA ARG A 232 6.25 23.49 6.82
C ARG A 232 6.47 22.90 5.42
N LEU A 233 5.42 22.37 4.82
CA LEU A 233 5.41 21.78 3.49
C LEU A 233 4.44 22.65 2.71
N ALA A 234 4.92 23.49 1.78
CA ALA A 234 4.12 24.46 1.03
C ALA A 234 3.08 23.80 0.10
N VAL A 235 2.14 23.05 0.67
CA VAL A 235 1.06 22.31 0.01
C VAL A 235 -0.23 22.94 0.51
N PRO A 236 -0.85 23.86 -0.25
CA PRO A 236 -2.04 24.61 0.18
C PRO A 236 -3.24 23.73 0.55
N SER A 237 -3.20 22.44 0.22
CA SER A 237 -4.22 21.46 0.56
C SER A 237 -3.62 20.06 0.58
N VAL A 238 -3.10 19.62 1.73
CA VAL A 238 -2.62 18.24 1.98
C VAL A 238 -3.66 17.17 1.57
N TYR A 239 -4.93 17.55 1.57
CA TYR A 239 -6.06 16.69 1.23
C TYR A 239 -6.32 16.50 -0.28
N LEU A 240 -5.75 17.35 -1.16
CA LEU A 240 -6.03 17.34 -2.60
C LEU A 240 -5.25 16.25 -3.36
N CYS A 241 -4.08 15.85 -2.86
CA CYS A 241 -3.16 14.97 -3.61
C CYS A 241 -3.38 13.45 -3.41
N PHE A 242 -4.15 13.03 -2.41
CA PHE A 242 -4.10 11.62 -1.97
C PHE A 242 -5.27 10.74 -2.41
N PHE A 243 -6.40 11.32 -2.80
CA PHE A 243 -7.62 10.58 -3.13
C PHE A 243 -8.25 11.18 -4.39
N GLY A 244 -7.97 10.59 -5.55
CA GLY A 244 -8.42 11.10 -6.85
C GLY A 244 -9.91 11.47 -6.92
N ASN A 245 -10.16 12.55 -7.67
CA ASN A 245 -11.39 12.93 -8.38
C ASN A 245 -12.59 13.51 -7.60
N THR A 246 -12.43 14.08 -6.41
CA THR A 246 -13.42 15.06 -5.93
C THR A 246 -12.75 16.33 -5.44
N VAL A 247 -12.93 17.42 -6.21
CA VAL A 247 -12.46 18.76 -5.84
C VAL A 247 -13.41 19.32 -4.78
N GLY A 248 -12.97 19.31 -3.53
CA GLY A 248 -13.55 20.13 -2.48
C GLY A 248 -12.47 21.09 -1.99
N GLU A 249 -12.72 22.40 -2.07
CA GLU A 249 -11.85 23.38 -1.42
C GLU A 249 -12.02 23.28 0.10
N TYR A 250 -10.93 23.01 0.82
CA TYR A 250 -10.90 23.05 2.28
C TYR A 250 -10.06 24.25 2.71
N ARG A 251 -10.71 25.35 3.12
CA ARG A 251 -10.02 26.45 3.81
C ARG A 251 -9.92 26.13 5.30
N VAL A 252 -8.70 25.99 5.80
CA VAL A 252 -8.42 26.05 7.23
C VAL A 252 -8.18 27.52 7.57
N THR A 253 -9.21 28.22 8.04
CA THR A 253 -9.04 29.49 8.73
C THR A 253 -9.12 29.26 10.24
N GLN A 254 -8.24 29.92 10.98
CA GLN A 254 -8.03 29.75 12.43
C GLN A 254 -9.35 29.55 13.20
N GLY A 255 -9.41 28.45 13.96
CA GLY A 255 -10.36 28.28 15.08
C GLY A 255 -11.66 27.52 14.81
N ARG A 256 -12.13 27.36 13.56
CA ARG A 256 -13.30 26.50 13.26
C ARG A 256 -13.23 25.95 11.84
N ALA A 257 -13.15 24.63 11.70
CA ALA A 257 -13.28 23.97 10.40
C ALA A 257 -14.74 24.07 9.92
N HIS A 258 -15.02 25.02 9.04
CA HIS A 258 -16.28 25.09 8.31
C HIS A 258 -16.13 24.36 6.97
N VAL A 259 -16.90 23.29 6.77
CA VAL A 259 -17.00 22.60 5.49
C VAL A 259 -18.03 23.31 4.64
N VAL A 260 -17.59 23.97 3.56
CA VAL A 260 -18.49 24.50 2.52
C VAL A 260 -18.30 23.65 1.28
N MET A 261 -19.20 22.70 1.05
CA MET A 261 -19.29 21.98 -0.23
C MET A 261 -20.12 22.84 -1.19
N ARG A 262 -19.48 23.41 -2.22
CA ARG A 262 -20.19 23.87 -3.42
C ARG A 262 -20.12 22.78 -4.47
N LEU A 263 -21.27 22.27 -4.87
CA LEU A 263 -21.42 21.46 -6.06
C LEU A 263 -21.57 22.44 -7.23
N TRP A 264 -20.65 22.43 -8.20
CA TRP A 264 -20.93 23.03 -9.51
C TRP A 264 -21.68 21.98 -10.35
N PRO A 265 -22.73 22.36 -11.11
CA PRO A 265 -23.59 21.44 -11.87
C PRO A 265 -22.87 20.46 -12.79
#